data_AF-A0A7V0Q7A7-F1
#
_entry.id   AF-A0A7V0Q7A7-F1
#
_cell.length_a   1.000
_cell.length_b   1.000
_cell.length_c   1.000
_cell.angle_alpha   90.00
_cell.angle_beta   90.00
_cell.angle_gamma   90.00
#
_symmetry.space_group_name_H-M   'P 1'
#
loop_
_entity.id
_entity.type
_entity.pdbx_description
1 polymer ?
#
loop_
_entity_poly.entity_id
_entity_poly.type
_entity_poly.pdbx_seq_one_letter_code
_entity_poly.pdbx_strand_id
1 'polypeptide(L)'
;TFLIDAHGRIGDRFKREGKNKLAELEYSRAITIMDEALKEKPNDPYLLNNIAWFMGLRGIRLTEAKELIDRAMALRPNDANILDTGALIYYKLGNKRRAIELEEKAVKLDPENKYFRKMLMRYRGE
;
A
#
# COMPACT_ATOMS: atom_id res chain seq x y z
N THR A 1 4.22 -13.41 7.70
CA THR A 1 2.97 -12.77 7.20
C THR A 1 1.79 -12.94 8.14
N PHE A 2 1.50 -14.14 8.68
CA PHE A 2 0.33 -14.39 9.55
C PHE A 2 0.14 -13.37 10.71
N LEU A 3 1.21 -13.03 11.43
CA LEU A 3 1.13 -12.07 12.55
C LEU A 3 0.88 -10.62 12.10
N ILE A 4 1.48 -10.19 10.99
CA ILE A 4 1.26 -8.86 10.39
C ILE A 4 -0.22 -8.69 10.02
N ASP A 5 -0.77 -9.68 9.31
CA ASP A 5 -2.17 -9.65 8.87
C ASP A 5 -3.14 -9.70 10.05
N ALA A 6 -2.81 -10.48 11.09
CA ALA A 6 -3.60 -10.55 12.32
C ALA A 6 -3.68 -9.17 13.00
N HIS A 7 -2.54 -8.54 13.26
CA HIS A 7 -2.48 -7.20 13.83
C HIS A 7 -3.21 -6.16 12.95
N GLY A 8 -3.04 -6.24 11.62
CA GLY A 8 -3.80 -5.41 10.68
C GLY A 8 -5.31 -5.55 10.85
N ARG A 9 -5.84 -6.78 10.85
CA ARG A 9 -7.28 -7.06 10.99
C ARG A 9 -7.84 -6.64 12.36
N ILE A 10 -7.08 -6.84 13.43
CA ILE A 10 -7.48 -6.42 14.78
C ILE A 10 -7.53 -4.89 14.84
N GLY A 11 -6.51 -4.21 14.29
CA GLY A 11 -6.52 -2.75 14.18
C GLY A 11 -7.70 -2.22 13.37
N ASP A 12 -8.02 -2.86 12.23
CA ASP A 12 -9.16 -2.48 11.39
C ASP A 12 -10.50 -2.65 12.14
N ARG A 13 -10.62 -3.67 13.00
CA ARG A 13 -11.77 -3.86 13.89
C ARG A 13 -11.85 -2.73 14.92
N PHE A 14 -10.76 -2.45 15.64
CA PHE A 14 -10.74 -1.37 16.63
C PHE A 14 -11.04 0.00 16.01
N LYS A 15 -10.57 0.24 14.78
CA LYS A 15 -10.88 1.47 14.04
C LYS A 15 -12.38 1.61 13.79
N ARG A 16 -13.06 0.53 13.39
CA ARG A 16 -14.52 0.51 13.19
C ARG A 16 -15.31 0.72 14.49
N GLU A 17 -14.78 0.26 15.62
CA GLU A 17 -15.37 0.46 16.95
C GLU A 17 -15.07 1.84 17.55
N GLY A 18 -14.35 2.72 16.85
CA GLY A 18 -13.94 4.04 17.37
C GLY A 18 -12.78 3.98 18.37
N LYS A 19 -12.19 2.80 18.61
CA LYS A 19 -11.08 2.57 19.54
C LYS A 19 -9.73 2.92 18.87
N ASN A 20 -9.58 4.19 18.48
CA ASN A 20 -8.45 4.67 17.68
C ASN A 20 -7.07 4.34 18.28
N LYS A 21 -6.88 4.53 19.59
CA LYS A 21 -5.60 4.22 20.27
C LYS A 21 -5.23 2.74 20.19
N LEU A 22 -6.22 1.86 20.31
CA LEU A 22 -5.97 0.41 20.18
C LEU A 22 -5.68 0.03 18.73
N ALA A 23 -6.35 0.67 17.77
CA ALA A 23 -6.04 0.47 16.36
C ALA A 23 -4.60 0.88 16.03
N GLU A 24 -4.16 2.05 16.50
CA GLU A 24 -2.79 2.54 16.33
C GLU A 24 -1.76 1.62 16.95
N LEU A 25 -2.05 1.06 18.14
CA LEU A 25 -1.19 0.09 18.80
C LEU A 25 -1.02 -1.19 17.96
N GLU A 26 -2.13 -1.74 17.45
CA GLU A 26 -2.09 -2.94 16.61
C GLU A 26 -1.36 -2.69 15.28
N TYR A 27 -1.60 -1.54 14.65
CA TYR A 27 -0.84 -1.18 13.45
C TYR A 27 0.66 -1.02 13.75
N SER A 28 1.02 -0.44 14.88
CA SER A 28 2.41 -0.29 15.29
C SER A 28 3.09 -1.65 15.47
N ARG A 29 2.40 -2.64 16.06
CA ARG A 29 2.91 -4.02 16.19
C ARG A 29 3.17 -4.67 14.83
N ALA A 30 2.24 -4.51 13.88
CA ALA A 30 2.45 -5.01 12.52
C ALA A 30 3.69 -4.37 11.87
N ILE A 31 3.86 -3.06 12.06
CA ILE A 31 4.99 -2.31 11.46
C ILE A 31 6.32 -2.69 12.10
N THR A 32 6.38 -2.94 13.41
CA THR A 32 7.62 -3.43 14.05
C THR A 32 8.11 -4.74 13.44
N ILE A 33 7.20 -5.69 13.17
CA ILE A 33 7.53 -6.97 12.52
C ILE A 33 8.03 -6.73 11.08
N MET A 34 7.40 -5.79 10.38
CA MET A 34 7.80 -5.38 9.04
C MET A 34 9.18 -4.71 9.01
N ASP A 35 9.51 -3.88 9.99
CA ASP A 35 10.80 -3.21 10.13
C ASP A 35 11.93 -4.23 10.36
N GLU A 36 11.68 -5.29 11.15
CA GLU A 36 12.63 -6.39 11.31
C GLU A 36 12.87 -7.13 10.00
N ALA A 37 11.80 -7.45 9.26
CA ALA A 37 11.94 -8.08 7.95
C ALA A 37 12.72 -7.19 6.95
N LEU A 38 12.54 -5.87 7.00
CA LEU A 38 13.28 -4.93 6.17
C LEU A 38 14.77 -4.90 6.49
N LYS A 39 15.18 -5.15 7.74
CA LYS A 39 16.61 -5.26 8.07
C LYS A 39 17.27 -6.45 7.39
N GLU A 40 16.55 -7.57 7.27
CA GLU A 40 17.05 -8.76 6.59
C GLU A 40 17.08 -8.60 5.07
N LYS A 41 16.06 -7.94 4.52
CA LYS A 41 15.87 -7.80 3.06
C LYS A 41 15.53 -6.35 2.67
N PRO A 42 16.47 -5.41 2.82
CA PRO A 42 16.19 -3.98 2.69
C PRO A 42 15.76 -3.55 1.30
N ASN A 43 16.11 -4.33 0.27
CA ASN A 43 15.82 -4.03 -1.13
C ASN A 43 14.96 -5.11 -1.80
N ASP A 44 14.22 -5.92 -1.03
CA ASP A 44 13.22 -6.80 -1.62
C ASP A 44 12.00 -5.95 -2.05
N PRO A 45 11.74 -5.80 -3.36
CA PRO A 45 10.66 -4.96 -3.86
C PRO A 45 9.27 -5.43 -3.41
N TYR A 46 9.08 -6.73 -3.18
CA TYR A 46 7.81 -7.27 -2.72
C TYR A 46 7.59 -6.99 -1.24
N LEU A 47 8.65 -7.06 -0.42
CA LEU A 47 8.58 -6.66 0.97
C LEU A 47 8.28 -5.17 1.10
N LEU A 48 9.02 -4.32 0.38
CA LEU A 48 8.78 -2.87 0.32
C LEU A 48 7.33 -2.56 -0.08
N ASN A 49 6.84 -3.22 -1.12
CA ASN A 49 5.46 -3.09 -1.59
C ASN A 49 4.44 -3.50 -0.52
N ASN A 50 4.62 -4.65 0.14
CA ASN A 50 3.67 -5.15 1.12
C ASN A 50 3.52 -4.21 2.33
N ILE A 51 4.63 -3.60 2.76
CA ILE A 51 4.63 -2.65 3.87
C ILE A 51 3.96 -1.34 3.44
N ALA A 52 4.32 -0.83 2.26
CA ALA A 52 3.70 0.36 1.70
C ALA A 52 2.18 0.18 1.50
N TRP A 53 1.75 -0.98 0.98
CA TRP A 53 0.35 -1.33 0.83
C TRP A 53 -0.38 -1.39 2.16
N PHE A 54 0.21 -2.02 3.18
CA PHE A 54 -0.37 -2.11 4.52
C PHE A 54 -0.65 -0.72 5.11
N MET A 55 0.32 0.19 4.98
CA MET A 55 0.24 1.59 5.42
C MET A 55 -0.78 2.39 4.59
N GLY A 56 -0.70 2.29 3.25
CA GLY A 56 -1.54 3.01 2.30
C GLY A 56 -3.02 2.63 2.39
N LEU A 57 -3.32 1.33 2.52
CA LEU A 57 -4.68 0.82 2.69
C LEU A 57 -5.38 1.47 3.90
N ARG A 58 -4.63 1.64 5.00
CA ARG A 58 -5.11 2.17 6.28
C ARG A 58 -4.98 3.68 6.41
N GLY A 59 -4.28 4.33 5.50
CA GLY A 59 -4.04 5.78 5.55
C GLY A 59 -3.13 6.19 6.72
N ILE A 60 -2.24 5.30 7.16
CA ILE A 60 -1.29 5.55 8.26
C ILE A 60 0.11 5.71 7.68
N ARG A 61 0.93 6.58 8.30
CA ARG A 61 2.34 6.80 7.89
C ARG A 61 2.52 6.97 6.37
N LEU A 62 1.62 7.71 5.72
CA LEU A 62 1.56 7.81 4.26
C LEU A 62 2.85 8.34 3.61
N THR A 63 3.58 9.23 4.29
CA THR A 63 4.88 9.73 3.82
C THR A 63 5.90 8.61 3.67
N GLU A 64 5.98 7.71 4.65
CA GLU A 64 6.87 6.55 4.60
C GLU A 64 6.39 5.49 3.62
N ALA A 65 5.08 5.26 3.54
CA ALA A 65 4.50 4.39 2.52
C ALA A 65 4.94 4.84 1.11
N LYS A 66 4.97 6.16 0.88
CA LYS A 66 5.46 6.76 -0.37
C LYS A 66 6.94 6.45 -0.61
N GLU A 67 7.80 6.59 0.39
CA GLU A 67 9.23 6.29 0.26
C GLU A 67 9.47 4.81 -0.08
N LEU A 68 8.77 3.91 0.61
CA LEU A 68 8.88 2.47 0.37
C LEU A 68 8.37 2.09 -1.03
N ILE A 69 7.22 2.64 -1.46
CA ILE A 69 6.67 2.31 -2.77
C ILE A 69 7.48 2.92 -3.92
N ASP A 70 8.05 4.12 -3.74
CA ASP A 70 8.95 4.72 -4.74
C ASP A 70 10.19 3.84 -4.95
N ARG A 71 10.75 3.29 -3.86
CA ARG A 71 11.86 2.32 -3.94
C ARG A 71 11.44 1.03 -4.62
N ALA A 72 10.28 0.47 -4.27
CA ALA A 72 9.77 -0.75 -4.90
C ALA A 72 9.55 -0.57 -6.42
N MET A 73 8.96 0.56 -6.83
CA MET A 73 8.78 0.91 -8.25
C MET A 73 10.11 1.14 -8.98
N ALA A 74 11.12 1.69 -8.31
CA ALA A 74 12.45 1.84 -8.91
C ALA A 74 13.11 0.46 -9.18
N LEU A 75 12.94 -0.49 -8.26
CA LEU A 75 13.46 -1.86 -8.39
C LEU A 75 12.65 -2.72 -9.37
N ARG A 76 11.34 -2.46 -9.49
CA ARG A 76 10.40 -3.22 -10.33
C ARG A 76 9.43 -2.27 -11.05
N PRO A 77 9.90 -1.52 -12.07
CA PRO A 77 9.09 -0.46 -12.69
C PRO A 77 7.90 -0.95 -13.51
N ASN A 78 7.85 -2.24 -13.86
CA ASN A 78 6.82 -2.85 -14.71
C ASN A 78 6.06 -3.98 -13.98
N ASP A 79 6.01 -3.95 -12.67
CA ASP A 79 5.16 -4.86 -11.88
C ASP A 79 3.80 -4.18 -11.62
N ALA A 80 2.73 -4.73 -12.18
CA ALA A 80 1.40 -4.11 -12.12
C ALA A 80 0.87 -3.96 -10.68
N ASN A 81 1.16 -4.91 -9.79
CA ASN A 81 0.69 -4.86 -8.40
C ASN A 81 1.43 -3.78 -7.59
N ILE A 82 2.73 -3.59 -7.88
CA ILE A 82 3.52 -2.52 -7.26
C ILE A 82 3.05 -1.15 -7.76
N LEU A 83 2.72 -1.04 -9.05
CA LEU A 83 2.17 0.18 -9.61
C LEU A 83 0.78 0.53 -9.03
N ASP A 84 -0.12 -0.44 -8.87
CA ASP A 84 -1.44 -0.25 -8.21
C ASP A 84 -1.28 0.20 -6.75
N THR A 85 -0.36 -0.41 -6.00
CA THR A 85 -0.03 0.03 -4.64
C THR A 85 0.48 1.47 -4.63
N GLY A 86 1.34 1.83 -5.58
CA GLY A 86 1.78 3.20 -5.81
C GLY A 86 0.61 4.14 -6.07
N ALA A 87 -0.30 3.76 -6.96
CA ALA A 87 -1.47 4.55 -7.29
C ALA A 87 -2.35 4.83 -6.07
N LEU A 88 -2.62 3.79 -5.25
CA LEU A 88 -3.33 3.92 -3.98
C LEU A 88 -2.69 4.94 -3.04
N ILE A 89 -1.37 4.87 -2.86
CA ILE A 89 -0.64 5.76 -1.94
C ILE A 89 -0.64 7.20 -2.44
N TYR A 90 -0.33 7.42 -3.73
CA TYR A 90 -0.36 8.75 -4.32
C TYR A 90 -1.78 9.35 -4.30
N TYR A 91 -2.82 8.53 -4.48
CA TYR A 91 -4.21 8.97 -4.35
C TYR A 91 -4.52 9.40 -2.90
N LYS A 92 -4.12 8.61 -1.90
CA LYS A 92 -4.30 8.93 -0.47
C LYS A 92 -3.57 10.21 -0.05
N LEU A 93 -2.44 10.52 -0.71
CA LEU A 93 -1.69 11.77 -0.52
C LEU A 93 -2.27 12.97 -1.30
N GLY A 94 -3.40 12.79 -1.99
CA GLY A 94 -4.05 13.85 -2.78
C GLY A 94 -3.43 14.08 -4.16
N ASN A 95 -2.41 13.31 -4.56
CA ASN A 95 -1.82 13.39 -5.88
C ASN A 95 -2.57 12.50 -6.88
N LYS A 96 -3.80 12.92 -7.19
CA LYS A 96 -4.72 12.23 -8.12
C LYS A 96 -4.08 12.00 -9.50
N ARG A 97 -3.35 12.99 -10.02
CA ARG A 97 -2.66 12.88 -11.32
C ARG A 97 -1.69 11.71 -11.35
N ARG A 98 -0.79 11.62 -10.35
CA ARG A 98 0.19 10.54 -10.30
C ARG A 98 -0.47 9.17 -10.08
N ALA A 99 -1.56 9.12 -9.31
CA ALA A 99 -2.31 7.89 -9.11
C ALA A 99 -2.88 7.35 -10.44
N ILE A 100 -3.50 8.21 -11.24
CA ILE A 100 -4.04 7.84 -12.56
C ILE A 100 -2.92 7.32 -13.47
N GLU A 101 -1.78 8.02 -13.57
CA GLU A 101 -0.65 7.60 -14.40
C GLU A 101 -0.13 6.19 -14.05
N LEU A 102 -0.02 5.90 -12.75
CA LEU A 102 0.46 4.60 -12.27
C LEU A 102 -0.56 3.49 -12.55
N GLU A 103 -1.84 3.77 -12.30
CA GLU A 103 -2.92 2.80 -12.51
C GLU A 103 -3.16 2.51 -14.00
N GLU A 104 -3.04 3.52 -14.88
CA GLU A 104 -3.06 3.32 -16.33
C GLU A 104 -1.94 2.38 -16.79
N LYS A 105 -0.76 2.52 -16.19
CA LYS A 105 0.36 1.61 -16.46
C LYS A 105 0.08 0.20 -15.95
N ALA A 106 -0.53 0.05 -14.77
CA ALA A 106 -0.94 -1.25 -14.23
C ALA A 106 -1.97 -1.93 -15.15
N VAL A 107 -3.00 -1.21 -15.59
CA VAL A 107 -4.01 -1.70 -16.56
C VAL A 107 -3.35 -2.09 -17.88
N LYS A 108 -2.37 -1.33 -18.38
CA LYS A 108 -1.66 -1.68 -19.62
C LYS A 108 -0.86 -2.98 -19.50
N LEU A 109 -0.29 -3.24 -18.33
CA LEU A 109 0.50 -4.45 -18.05
C LEU A 109 -0.38 -5.68 -17.82
N ASP A 110 -1.57 -5.50 -17.28
CA ASP A 110 -2.56 -6.57 -17.07
C ASP A 110 -3.98 -6.10 -17.45
N PRO A 111 -4.31 -6.08 -18.77
CA PRO A 111 -5.57 -5.52 -19.27
C PRO A 111 -6.83 -6.28 -18.84
N GLU A 112 -6.69 -7.57 -18.57
CA GLU A 112 -7.81 -8.43 -18.19
C GLU A 112 -8.20 -8.24 -16.72
N ASN A 113 -7.31 -7.67 -15.91
CA ASN A 113 -7.56 -7.39 -14.51
C ASN A 113 -8.66 -6.33 -14.31
N LYS A 114 -9.85 -6.80 -13.96
CA LYS A 114 -11.02 -5.96 -13.71
C LYS A 114 -10.83 -5.05 -12.49
N TYR A 115 -9.99 -5.45 -11.53
CA TYR A 115 -9.73 -4.65 -10.34
C TYR A 115 -8.94 -3.38 -10.70
N PHE A 116 -7.87 -3.47 -11.49
CA PHE A 116 -7.11 -2.28 -11.91
C PHE A 116 -7.97 -1.30 -12.71
N ARG A 117 -8.79 -1.81 -13.63
CA ARG A 117 -9.75 -0.97 -14.38
C ARG A 117 -10.73 -0.23 -13.45
N LYS A 118 -11.23 -0.92 -12.42
CA LYS A 118 -12.11 -0.31 -11.41
C LYS A 118 -11.39 0.76 -10.60
N MET A 119 -10.14 0.54 -10.21
CA MET A 119 -9.34 1.54 -9.49
C MET A 119 -9.04 2.75 -10.36
N LEU A 120 -8.75 2.55 -11.65
CA LEU A 120 -8.55 3.64 -12.59
C LEU A 120 -9.80 4.52 -12.72
N MET A 121 -10.98 3.93 -12.89
CA MET A 121 -12.26 4.69 -12.94
C MET A 121 -12.48 5.47 -11.64
N ARG A 122 -12.27 4.82 -10.49
CA ARG A 122 -12.35 5.46 -9.18
C ARG A 122 -11.40 6.66 -9.08
N TYR A 123 -10.15 6.51 -9.53
CA TYR A 123 -9.18 7.59 -9.49
C TYR A 123 -9.48 8.70 -10.49
N ARG A 124 -10.25 8.47 -11.55
CA ARG A 124 -10.77 9.53 -12.42
C ARG A 124 -11.99 10.23 -11.84
N GLY A 125 -12.77 9.51 -11.03
CA GLY A 125 -14.05 9.98 -10.49
C GLY A 125 -15.23 9.61 -11.39
N GLU A 126 -15.09 8.49 -12.09
CA GLU A 126 -16.09 7.89 -12.99
C GLU A 126 -16.85 6.74 -12.29
#